data_AF-A0AAC8TJD1-F1
#
_entry.id   AF-A0AAC8TJD1-F1
#
_cell.length_a   1.000
_cell.length_b   1.000
_cell.length_c   1.000
_cell.angle_alpha   90.00
_cell.angle_beta   90.00
_cell.angle_gamma   90.00
#
_symmetry.space_group_name_H-M   'P 1'
#
loop_
_entity.id
_entity.type
_entity.pdbx_description
1 polymer ?
#
loop_
_entity_poly.entity_id
_entity_poly.type
_entity_poly.pdbx_seq_one_letter_code
_entity_poly.pdbx_strand_id
1 'polypeptide(L)'
;MWFCTGNDTPEGSATTADDCAPLDATRWRLVEDGTYYTDGDKDGRVSATPAGTCHGPDPAAYTRTPGTDCDDANPSLWQLRDLYPDKDWDGYPGGTAEQRCMGNAPPAGYSETAQDCAPTDPSRNRLMTYTYRDADGDGATVAESGQVCTGSLLPTGYATSAGPRLDCDDTRADRWQTTGLYRDVDGDGVGSGTQEQRCLSGTTEPGYVSSTGDCAPEDKTRWTRVTYSWRDADGDDAWVSEWGELCIAAYSVPPGYSSSWPSSIDCDDTRASVRFWGTFYPDTDGDGFGSGASETLCAGSTRPAGYSTSGTDCAPDDTLRWQNFTYAYRDADGDTFTVASSGALCIGTSFPAGYTNTAHGNDCDDSSADVYQSLQGYLDEDADGVGAGTASTFCTSGSLPTGHASKGTDCAPTDASRWQSLSFQYVDADGDGRTVPASGALCTGSTLPAPYATKATGNDCDDANPALFLWRVLYPDKDGDGVGVPPRVVLCLDDGPVPPGYSIYGFDPDDSTPGVKDPPRSPS
;
A
#
# COMPACT_ATOMS: atom_id res chain seq x y z
N MET A 1 -25.17 107.54 117.31
CA MET A 1 -25.05 108.75 118.16
C MET A 1 -24.61 109.89 117.24
N TRP A 2 -25.39 110.96 117.22
CA TRP A 2 -25.42 112.11 116.30
C TRP A 2 -24.07 112.89 116.28
N PHE A 3 -23.61 113.62 115.25
CA PHE A 3 -24.24 114.64 114.37
C PHE A 3 -23.40 114.93 113.09
N CYS A 4 -24.09 115.48 112.06
CA CYS A 4 -23.80 116.54 111.04
C CYS A 4 -22.35 116.95 110.66
N THR A 5 -22.02 117.50 109.48
CA THR A 5 -22.67 118.44 108.52
C THR A 5 -22.04 118.27 107.11
N GLY A 6 -22.75 118.51 106.01
CA GLY A 6 -22.70 119.80 105.33
C GLY A 6 -23.37 119.77 103.94
N ASN A 7 -24.00 120.89 103.59
CA ASN A 7 -24.91 121.11 102.46
C ASN A 7 -24.28 120.86 101.08
N ASP A 8 -24.95 120.03 100.26
CA ASP A 8 -25.32 120.27 98.85
C ASP A 8 -25.91 118.98 98.24
N THR A 9 -27.23 118.93 98.05
CA THR A 9 -27.91 117.88 97.28
C THR A 9 -28.16 118.37 95.85
N PRO A 10 -27.63 117.71 94.80
CA PRO A 10 -28.10 117.92 93.44
C PRO A 10 -29.45 117.20 93.19
N GLU A 11 -30.32 117.82 92.39
CA GLU A 11 -31.61 117.28 91.95
C GLU A 11 -31.47 115.89 91.31
N GLY A 12 -32.34 114.94 91.72
CA GLY A 12 -32.54 113.66 91.03
C GLY A 12 -32.32 112.38 91.85
N SER A 13 -31.96 112.48 93.14
CA SER A 13 -31.91 111.31 94.02
C SER A 13 -33.29 110.99 94.60
N ALA A 14 -33.92 109.91 94.10
CA ALA A 14 -35.18 109.39 94.64
C ALA A 14 -34.89 108.41 95.78
N THR A 15 -35.39 108.73 96.98
CA THR A 15 -35.27 107.90 98.18
C THR A 15 -36.43 106.89 98.27
N THR A 16 -36.31 105.73 97.60
CA THR A 16 -37.20 104.57 97.82
C THR A 16 -36.44 103.26 97.60
N ALA A 17 -36.74 102.24 98.41
CA ALA A 17 -35.93 101.04 98.67
C ALA A 17 -35.86 99.95 97.56
N ASP A 18 -36.16 100.29 96.29
CA ASP A 18 -36.27 99.31 95.18
C ASP A 18 -35.20 99.44 94.07
N ASP A 19 -34.07 100.12 94.34
CA ASP A 19 -32.95 100.24 93.39
C ASP A 19 -32.01 99.01 93.44
N CYS A 20 -32.02 98.20 92.38
CA CYS A 20 -31.19 97.00 92.27
C CYS A 20 -29.73 97.24 91.87
N ALA A 21 -29.36 98.45 91.43
CA ALA A 21 -27.96 98.82 91.24
C ALA A 21 -27.74 100.32 91.56
N PRO A 22 -27.55 100.67 92.86
CA PRO A 22 -27.54 102.06 93.37
C PRO A 22 -26.46 103.01 92.82
N LEU A 23 -25.58 102.52 91.93
CA LEU A 23 -24.47 103.27 91.33
C LEU A 23 -24.51 103.26 89.79
N ASP A 24 -25.52 102.63 89.16
CA ASP A 24 -25.66 102.55 87.71
C ASP A 24 -27.02 103.12 87.28
N ALA A 25 -27.03 104.39 86.89
CA ALA A 25 -28.24 105.10 86.49
C ALA A 25 -28.93 104.50 85.24
N THR A 26 -28.28 103.58 84.52
CA THR A 26 -28.85 102.92 83.34
C THR A 26 -29.55 101.59 83.68
N ARG A 27 -29.39 101.05 84.89
CA ARG A 27 -30.00 99.79 85.33
C ARG A 27 -30.38 99.88 86.80
N TRP A 28 -31.66 100.01 87.09
CA TRP A 28 -32.09 100.28 88.48
C TRP A 28 -33.42 99.60 88.82
N ARG A 29 -34.04 98.87 87.86
CA ARG A 29 -35.30 98.14 88.07
C ARG A 29 -35.09 96.63 88.01
N LEU A 30 -35.44 95.94 89.10
CA LEU A 30 -35.36 94.47 89.20
C LEU A 30 -36.50 93.83 88.38
N VAL A 31 -36.21 92.73 87.69
CA VAL A 31 -37.23 91.91 87.04
C VAL A 31 -37.63 90.79 88.00
N GLU A 32 -38.88 90.82 88.49
CA GLU A 32 -39.33 89.89 89.54
C GLU A 32 -39.40 88.42 89.08
N ASP A 33 -39.48 88.15 87.77
CA ASP A 33 -39.63 86.79 87.22
C ASP A 33 -38.73 86.54 85.98
N GLY A 34 -37.41 86.48 86.19
CA GLY A 34 -36.45 85.93 85.22
C GLY A 34 -35.43 86.94 84.64
N THR A 35 -34.56 86.44 83.75
CA THR A 35 -33.53 87.23 83.07
C THR A 35 -34.05 87.81 81.75
N TYR A 36 -33.56 88.98 81.36
CA TYR A 36 -33.86 89.57 80.04
C TYR A 36 -32.69 89.37 79.08
N TYR A 37 -32.98 89.43 77.78
CA TYR A 37 -32.02 89.35 76.68
C TYR A 37 -32.04 90.67 75.92
N THR A 38 -30.87 91.12 75.47
CA THR A 38 -30.69 92.37 74.74
C THR A 38 -30.35 92.10 73.29
N ASP A 39 -30.56 93.12 72.47
CA ASP A 39 -29.85 93.32 71.20
C ASP A 39 -28.78 94.37 71.49
N GLY A 40 -27.64 93.91 71.99
CA GLY A 40 -26.57 94.75 72.55
C GLY A 40 -25.84 95.56 71.49
N ASP A 41 -25.69 95.01 70.29
CA ASP A 41 -25.01 95.63 69.17
C ASP A 41 -25.93 96.29 68.13
N LYS A 42 -27.24 96.14 68.31
CA LYS A 42 -28.33 96.80 67.56
C LYS A 42 -28.46 96.33 66.13
N ASP A 43 -28.14 95.06 65.85
CA ASP A 43 -28.31 94.46 64.53
C ASP A 43 -29.75 93.93 64.28
N GLY A 44 -30.61 94.05 65.29
CA GLY A 44 -32.00 93.59 65.27
C GLY A 44 -32.17 92.14 65.72
N ARG A 45 -31.10 91.46 66.15
CA ARG A 45 -31.10 90.11 66.69
C ARG A 45 -30.85 90.17 68.17
N VAL A 46 -31.45 89.23 68.88
CA VAL A 46 -31.41 89.22 70.33
C VAL A 46 -30.42 88.14 70.77
N SER A 47 -29.59 88.47 71.76
CA SER A 47 -28.68 87.54 72.42
C SER A 47 -29.32 86.20 72.78
N ALA A 48 -28.57 85.12 72.57
CA ALA A 48 -28.86 83.81 73.12
C ALA A 48 -28.50 83.71 74.61
N THR A 49 -27.68 84.61 75.14
CA THR A 49 -27.28 84.60 76.56
C THR A 49 -27.96 85.71 77.36
N PRO A 50 -28.31 85.48 78.64
CA PRO A 50 -29.08 86.46 79.40
C PRO A 50 -28.21 87.65 79.83
N ALA A 51 -28.72 88.87 79.62
CA ALA A 51 -28.04 90.12 79.98
C ALA A 51 -28.17 90.49 81.47
N GLY A 52 -28.98 89.74 82.24
CA GLY A 52 -29.12 89.86 83.69
C GLY A 52 -30.56 90.00 84.18
N THR A 53 -30.73 90.47 85.41
CA THR A 53 -32.03 90.60 86.11
C THR A 53 -32.40 92.04 86.51
N CYS A 54 -31.59 93.04 86.16
CA CYS A 54 -31.79 94.46 86.50
C CYS A 54 -31.68 95.34 85.24
N HIS A 55 -32.75 96.04 84.83
CA HIS A 55 -32.85 96.77 83.56
C HIS A 55 -33.11 98.29 83.73
N GLY A 56 -32.95 99.03 82.64
CA GLY A 56 -33.13 100.48 82.55
C GLY A 56 -34.54 100.94 82.16
N PRO A 57 -34.75 102.26 81.95
CA PRO A 57 -36.07 102.83 81.69
C PRO A 57 -36.67 102.55 80.29
N ASP A 58 -35.93 101.89 79.38
CA ASP A 58 -36.39 101.57 78.02
C ASP A 58 -36.76 100.08 77.88
N PRO A 59 -38.00 99.67 78.22
CA PRO A 59 -38.41 98.27 78.15
C PRO A 59 -38.45 97.70 76.73
N ALA A 60 -38.39 98.53 75.67
CA ALA A 60 -38.45 98.05 74.28
C ALA A 60 -37.11 97.45 73.80
N ALA A 61 -36.00 97.79 74.46
CA ALA A 61 -34.66 97.25 74.17
C ALA A 61 -34.38 95.88 74.82
N TYR A 62 -35.35 95.31 75.54
CA TYR A 62 -35.20 94.07 76.30
C TYR A 62 -36.33 93.09 75.95
N THR A 63 -35.99 91.83 75.66
CA THR A 63 -36.98 90.76 75.46
C THR A 63 -36.82 89.65 76.49
N ARG A 64 -37.90 88.89 76.68
CA ARG A 64 -37.97 87.75 77.61
C ARG A 64 -37.68 86.41 76.95
N THR A 65 -37.59 86.37 75.62
CA THR A 65 -37.29 85.15 74.87
C THR A 65 -35.81 85.18 74.46
N PRO A 66 -35.01 84.14 74.77
CA PRO A 66 -33.66 84.04 74.22
C PRO A 66 -33.72 84.08 72.70
N GLY A 67 -32.92 84.94 72.09
CA GLY A 67 -32.74 84.93 70.65
C GLY A 67 -31.65 83.94 70.25
N THR A 68 -31.20 84.02 68.99
CA THR A 68 -30.20 83.10 68.43
C THR A 68 -28.86 83.76 68.20
N ASP A 69 -28.72 85.05 68.56
CA ASP A 69 -27.49 85.77 68.40
C ASP A 69 -26.43 85.22 69.36
N CYS A 70 -25.36 84.67 68.77
CA CYS A 70 -24.26 84.06 69.49
C CYS A 70 -23.18 85.06 69.90
N ASP A 71 -23.19 86.31 69.43
CA ASP A 71 -22.24 87.36 69.81
C ASP A 71 -22.91 88.74 69.82
N ASP A 72 -23.70 89.00 70.87
CA ASP A 72 -24.50 90.23 71.13
C ASP A 72 -23.67 91.52 71.34
N ALA A 73 -22.38 91.48 71.00
CA ALA A 73 -21.46 92.60 71.01
C ALA A 73 -20.89 92.92 69.61
N ASN A 74 -21.17 92.09 68.60
CA ASN A 74 -20.65 92.23 67.25
C ASN A 74 -21.75 92.02 66.18
N PRO A 75 -22.24 93.09 65.53
CA PRO A 75 -23.41 93.04 64.65
C PRO A 75 -23.17 92.29 63.33
N SER A 76 -21.93 91.81 63.13
CA SER A 76 -21.54 90.99 61.98
C SER A 76 -21.49 89.49 62.29
N LEU A 77 -21.68 89.05 63.54
CA LEU A 77 -21.60 87.65 63.96
C LEU A 77 -22.85 87.30 64.76
N TRP A 78 -23.75 86.49 64.20
CA TRP A 78 -25.07 86.31 64.82
C TRP A 78 -25.68 84.93 64.66
N GLN A 79 -25.03 84.03 63.94
CA GLN A 79 -25.49 82.65 63.77
C GLN A 79 -24.43 81.64 64.21
N LEU A 80 -24.83 80.71 65.08
CA LEU A 80 -24.00 79.60 65.49
C LEU A 80 -24.05 78.51 64.42
N ARG A 81 -22.89 78.13 63.88
CA ARG A 81 -22.71 77.08 62.88
C ARG A 81 -21.56 76.17 63.26
N ASP A 82 -21.66 74.92 62.82
CA ASP A 82 -20.55 73.96 62.85
C ASP A 82 -19.62 74.29 61.67
N LEU A 83 -18.44 74.84 61.99
CA LEU A 83 -17.46 75.27 61.00
C LEU A 83 -16.19 74.46 61.11
N TYR A 84 -15.59 74.14 59.96
CA TYR A 84 -14.31 73.43 59.91
C TYR A 84 -13.18 74.45 59.98
N PRO A 85 -12.25 74.34 60.95
CA PRO A 85 -11.06 75.18 61.00
C PRO A 85 -10.01 74.74 59.97
N ASP A 86 -9.28 75.70 59.44
CA ASP A 86 -8.02 75.51 58.73
C ASP A 86 -6.88 75.51 59.77
N LYS A 87 -6.51 74.31 60.24
CA LYS A 87 -5.61 74.14 61.39
C LYS A 87 -4.14 74.24 61.03
N ASP A 88 -3.77 73.94 59.79
CA ASP A 88 -2.40 73.97 59.28
C ASP A 88 -2.13 75.10 58.27
N TRP A 89 -3.17 75.90 57.99
CA TRP A 89 -3.11 77.20 57.31
C TRP A 89 -2.77 77.08 55.83
N ASP A 90 -3.20 75.98 55.22
CA ASP A 90 -2.96 75.70 53.80
C ASP A 90 -4.10 76.19 52.89
N GLY A 91 -5.15 76.78 53.49
CA GLY A 91 -6.30 77.34 52.81
C GLY A 91 -7.45 76.36 52.62
N TYR A 92 -7.32 75.10 53.07
CA TYR A 92 -8.38 74.10 53.00
C TYR A 92 -8.84 73.75 54.43
N PRO A 93 -10.05 74.14 54.83
CA PRO A 93 -10.54 73.79 56.15
C PRO A 93 -11.07 72.36 56.20
N GLY A 94 -10.87 71.65 57.32
CA GLY A 94 -11.32 70.27 57.46
C GLY A 94 -11.28 69.71 58.87
N GLY A 95 -11.51 68.40 58.99
CA GLY A 95 -11.48 67.68 60.27
C GLY A 95 -12.80 67.75 61.04
N THR A 96 -12.72 67.83 62.36
CA THR A 96 -13.91 67.92 63.20
C THR A 96 -14.45 69.35 63.18
N ALA A 97 -15.73 69.51 62.87
CA ALA A 97 -16.37 70.82 62.92
C ALA A 97 -16.42 71.35 64.37
N GLU A 98 -16.20 72.66 64.52
CA GLU A 98 -16.28 73.38 65.77
C GLU A 98 -17.44 74.38 65.71
N GLN A 99 -18.23 74.47 66.78
CA GLN A 99 -19.26 75.49 66.89
C GLN A 99 -18.63 76.87 67.03
N ARG A 100 -18.90 77.74 66.06
CA ARG A 100 -18.43 79.13 66.05
C ARG A 100 -19.56 80.06 65.62
N CYS A 101 -19.51 81.27 66.15
CA CYS A 101 -20.42 82.33 65.74
C CYS A 101 -19.94 82.91 64.40
N MET A 102 -20.84 83.05 63.43
CA MET A 102 -20.54 83.61 62.11
C MET A 102 -21.62 84.58 61.64
N GLY A 103 -21.26 85.42 60.67
CA GLY A 103 -22.18 86.28 59.94
C GLY A 103 -22.62 85.66 58.64
N ASN A 104 -22.77 86.47 57.60
CA ASN A 104 -23.07 85.98 56.25
C ASN A 104 -21.95 85.14 55.61
N ALA A 105 -20.74 85.17 56.17
CA ALA A 105 -19.60 84.36 55.76
C ALA A 105 -18.86 83.82 57.02
N PRO A 106 -18.22 82.64 56.92
CA PRO A 106 -17.37 82.12 57.99
C PRO A 106 -16.27 83.11 58.40
N PRO A 107 -15.86 83.14 59.68
CA PRO A 107 -14.67 83.87 60.11
C PRO A 107 -13.41 83.41 59.36
N ALA A 108 -12.39 84.26 59.29
CA ALA A 108 -11.12 83.89 58.66
C ALA A 108 -10.53 82.62 59.31
N GLY A 109 -10.09 81.68 58.47
CA GLY A 109 -9.60 80.36 58.90
C GLY A 109 -10.70 79.32 59.16
N TYR A 110 -11.95 79.57 58.78
CA TYR A 110 -13.06 78.62 58.92
C TYR A 110 -13.87 78.48 57.61
N SER A 111 -14.52 77.34 57.40
CA SER A 111 -15.44 77.09 56.28
C SER A 111 -16.64 76.24 56.71
N GLU A 112 -17.76 76.39 55.99
CA GLU A 112 -18.95 75.55 56.18
C GLU A 112 -18.79 74.14 55.58
N THR A 113 -17.75 73.92 54.76
CA THR A 113 -17.47 72.61 54.11
C THR A 113 -16.10 72.09 54.49
N ALA A 114 -16.04 70.80 54.85
CA ALA A 114 -14.79 70.07 55.00
C ALA A 114 -14.26 69.69 53.63
N GLN A 115 -13.13 70.26 53.25
CA GLN A 115 -12.47 69.97 51.97
C GLN A 115 -11.10 69.34 52.18
N ASP A 116 -10.49 69.60 53.33
CA ASP A 116 -9.18 69.07 53.68
C ASP A 116 -9.27 67.63 54.21
N CYS A 117 -8.56 66.75 53.51
CA CYS A 117 -8.44 65.34 53.84
C CYS A 117 -7.33 65.04 54.86
N ALA A 118 -6.40 65.95 55.16
CA ALA A 118 -5.43 65.84 56.25
C ALA A 118 -5.32 67.16 57.06
N PRO A 119 -6.28 67.41 57.99
CA PRO A 119 -6.47 68.65 58.77
C PRO A 119 -5.34 69.10 59.70
N THR A 120 -4.15 68.52 59.61
CA THR A 120 -3.00 68.84 60.45
C THR A 120 -1.68 68.74 59.65
N ASP A 121 -1.76 68.57 58.34
CA ASP A 121 -0.63 68.41 57.43
C ASP A 121 -0.78 69.34 56.23
N PRO A 122 -0.09 70.51 56.23
CA PRO A 122 -0.27 71.55 55.21
C PRO A 122 0.24 71.15 53.82
N SER A 123 0.81 69.95 53.68
CA SER A 123 1.25 69.39 52.41
C SER A 123 0.20 68.51 51.74
N ARG A 124 -0.92 68.20 52.42
CA ARG A 124 -1.92 67.23 51.97
C ARG A 124 -3.36 67.70 52.20
N ASN A 125 -3.87 68.54 51.32
CA ASN A 125 -5.26 69.03 51.40
C ASN A 125 -6.27 68.34 50.48
N ARG A 126 -5.80 67.58 49.49
CA ARG A 126 -6.64 67.16 48.37
C ARG A 126 -6.70 65.64 48.24
N LEU A 127 -7.92 65.12 48.14
CA LEU A 127 -8.13 63.74 47.78
C LEU A 127 -7.93 63.54 46.27
N MET A 128 -6.87 62.83 45.88
CA MET A 128 -6.58 62.50 44.48
C MET A 128 -6.86 61.02 44.21
N THR A 129 -7.48 60.74 43.07
CA THR A 129 -7.74 59.37 42.60
C THR A 129 -6.52 58.83 41.85
N TYR A 130 -6.13 57.59 42.16
CA TYR A 130 -5.16 56.83 41.39
C TYR A 130 -5.84 55.59 40.80
N THR A 131 -5.25 55.03 39.74
CA THR A 131 -5.73 53.80 39.06
C THR A 131 -4.64 52.74 38.94
N TYR A 132 -3.42 53.07 39.35
CA TYR A 132 -2.26 52.19 39.40
C TYR A 132 -1.43 52.48 40.64
N ARG A 133 -0.80 51.43 41.18
CA ARG A 133 0.06 51.47 42.35
C ARG A 133 1.38 50.76 42.07
N ASP A 134 2.45 51.26 42.68
CA ASP A 134 3.82 50.72 42.72
C ASP A 134 4.26 50.79 44.18
N ALA A 135 3.90 49.79 44.98
CA ALA A 135 4.09 49.83 46.43
C ALA A 135 5.49 49.43 46.87
N ASP A 136 6.21 48.65 46.08
CA ASP A 136 7.58 48.23 46.35
C ASP A 136 8.66 49.14 45.73
N GLY A 137 8.25 50.06 44.84
CA GLY A 137 9.07 51.14 44.32
C GLY A 137 10.00 50.71 43.18
N ASP A 138 9.71 49.61 42.49
CA ASP A 138 10.52 49.10 41.38
C ASP A 138 10.15 49.72 40.01
N GLY A 139 9.07 50.48 39.96
CA GLY A 139 8.55 51.16 38.78
C GLY A 139 7.63 50.31 37.89
N ALA A 140 7.37 49.06 38.25
CA ALA A 140 6.24 48.28 37.74
C ALA A 140 4.98 48.66 38.52
N THR A 141 3.82 48.55 37.88
CA THR A 141 2.56 48.94 38.53
C THR A 141 1.48 47.87 38.40
N VAL A 142 0.71 47.67 39.47
CA VAL A 142 -0.53 46.89 39.45
C VAL A 142 -1.74 47.81 39.19
N ALA A 143 -2.77 47.27 38.53
CA ALA A 143 -4.04 47.97 38.37
C ALA A 143 -4.84 47.93 39.69
N GLU A 144 -4.71 49.00 40.48
CA GLU A 144 -5.45 49.21 41.73
C GLU A 144 -6.02 50.63 41.73
N SER A 145 -7.32 50.78 42.00
CA SER A 145 -7.95 52.09 42.07
C SER A 145 -8.29 52.47 43.51
N GLY A 146 -7.90 53.68 43.91
CA GLY A 146 -8.24 54.22 45.21
C GLY A 146 -8.07 55.74 45.25
N GLN A 147 -8.18 56.28 46.44
CA GLN A 147 -7.98 57.70 46.70
C GLN A 147 -6.94 57.87 47.80
N VAL A 148 -6.01 58.81 47.61
CA VAL A 148 -4.99 59.15 48.59
C VAL A 148 -5.04 60.65 48.86
N CYS A 149 -4.94 61.01 50.13
CA CYS A 149 -4.85 62.42 50.53
C CYS A 149 -3.43 62.93 50.23
N THR A 150 -3.32 63.93 49.36
CA THR A 150 -2.06 64.50 48.89
C THR A 150 -2.25 65.99 48.53
N GLY A 151 -1.20 66.67 48.09
CA GLY A 151 -1.28 68.04 47.57
C GLY A 151 -1.63 68.07 46.07
N SER A 152 -0.80 68.77 45.28
CA SER A 152 -1.03 68.96 43.85
C SER A 152 -0.67 67.77 42.95
N LEU A 153 0.09 66.80 43.47
CA LEU A 153 0.58 65.63 42.72
C LEU A 153 0.30 64.35 43.52
N LEU A 154 0.11 63.24 42.80
CA LEU A 154 0.10 61.92 43.43
C LEU A 154 1.49 61.63 44.04
N PRO A 155 1.57 61.04 45.25
CA PRO A 155 2.84 60.62 45.83
C PRO A 155 3.52 59.55 44.98
N THR A 156 4.84 59.39 45.14
CA THR A 156 5.58 58.25 44.56
C THR A 156 4.91 56.94 44.96
N GLY A 157 4.75 56.03 43.99
CA GLY A 157 4.02 54.78 44.17
C GLY A 157 2.53 54.82 43.77
N TYR A 158 1.99 55.98 43.37
CA TYR A 158 0.62 56.10 42.86
C TYR A 158 0.59 56.79 41.48
N ALA A 159 -0.19 56.25 40.55
CA ALA A 159 -0.31 56.80 39.19
C ALA A 159 -1.75 56.69 38.64
N THR A 160 -2.06 57.54 37.65
CA THR A 160 -3.33 57.50 36.90
C THR A 160 -3.25 56.69 35.61
N SER A 161 -2.06 56.15 35.30
CA SER A 161 -1.78 55.33 34.12
C SER A 161 -0.78 54.26 34.51
N ALA A 162 -0.82 53.12 33.80
CA ALA A 162 0.15 52.05 34.01
C ALA A 162 1.57 52.58 33.82
N GLY A 163 2.48 52.08 34.64
CA GLY A 163 3.92 52.24 34.46
C GLY A 163 4.41 51.54 33.19
N PRO A 164 5.71 51.65 32.86
CA PRO A 164 6.30 50.97 31.72
C PRO A 164 6.24 49.43 31.81
N ARG A 165 5.98 48.89 33.00
CA ARG A 165 5.88 47.46 33.31
C ARG A 165 4.62 47.22 34.13
N LEU A 166 3.95 46.10 33.87
CA LEU A 166 2.85 45.62 34.70
C LEU A 166 3.42 44.72 35.77
N ASP A 167 2.99 44.95 37.01
CA ASP A 167 3.42 44.21 38.18
C ASP A 167 2.44 43.07 38.49
N CYS A 168 2.99 41.88 38.74
CA CYS A 168 2.23 40.72 39.20
C CYS A 168 2.33 40.49 40.72
N ASP A 169 3.25 41.14 41.44
CA ASP A 169 3.42 41.12 42.89
C ASP A 169 3.95 42.47 43.39
N ASP A 170 3.03 43.43 43.53
CA ASP A 170 3.26 44.81 44.02
C ASP A 170 3.80 44.89 45.46
N THR A 171 4.16 43.76 46.08
CA THR A 171 4.78 43.72 47.41
C THR A 171 6.28 43.41 47.37
N ARG A 172 6.83 43.11 46.20
CA ARG A 172 8.19 42.60 46.03
C ARG A 172 8.86 43.13 44.75
N ALA A 173 9.74 44.11 44.95
CA ALA A 173 10.53 44.74 43.88
C ALA A 173 11.42 43.79 43.06
N ASP A 174 11.63 42.56 43.55
CA ASP A 174 12.36 41.51 42.85
C ASP A 174 11.45 40.56 42.05
N ARG A 175 10.16 40.84 41.92
CA ARG A 175 9.15 39.97 41.27
C ARG A 175 8.01 40.78 40.65
N TRP A 176 8.24 41.28 39.44
CA TRP A 176 7.23 42.08 38.75
C TRP A 176 6.80 41.50 37.40
N GLN A 177 7.58 40.59 36.81
CA GLN A 177 7.30 40.07 35.46
C GLN A 177 6.53 38.75 35.53
N THR A 178 5.42 38.68 34.78
CA THR A 178 4.74 37.40 34.55
C THR A 178 5.50 36.60 33.49
N THR A 179 5.99 35.41 33.88
CA THR A 179 6.70 34.47 33.01
C THR A 179 5.95 33.14 32.97
N GLY A 180 5.58 32.69 31.78
CA GLY A 180 4.93 31.39 31.58
C GLY A 180 5.96 30.26 31.54
N LEU A 181 5.92 29.35 32.52
CA LEU A 181 6.84 28.22 32.66
C LEU A 181 6.10 26.88 32.75
N TYR A 182 6.82 25.79 32.53
CA TYR A 182 6.33 24.42 32.65
C TYR A 182 7.03 23.75 33.82
N ARG A 183 6.33 22.86 34.52
CA ARG A 183 6.92 22.12 35.64
C ARG A 183 7.91 21.09 35.10
N ASP A 184 9.11 21.09 35.68
CA ASP A 184 10.19 20.14 35.39
C ASP A 184 10.42 19.32 36.67
N VAL A 185 9.88 18.10 36.68
CA VAL A 185 9.80 17.26 37.89
C VAL A 185 11.10 16.49 38.13
N ASP A 186 11.80 16.09 37.08
CA ASP A 186 13.00 15.26 37.16
C ASP A 186 14.31 16.01 36.88
N GLY A 187 14.22 17.27 36.44
CA GLY A 187 15.32 18.21 36.30
C GLY A 187 16.10 18.06 34.99
N ASP A 188 15.50 17.56 33.92
CA ASP A 188 16.15 17.40 32.62
C ASP A 188 16.18 18.67 31.75
N GLY A 189 15.46 19.71 32.17
CA GLY A 189 15.40 20.99 31.45
C GLY A 189 14.22 21.13 30.49
N VAL A 190 13.33 20.14 30.39
CA VAL A 190 12.10 20.17 29.59
C VAL A 190 10.90 19.97 30.52
N GLY A 191 9.89 20.83 30.38
CA GLY A 191 8.74 20.79 31.27
C GLY A 191 7.55 20.07 30.65
N SER A 192 6.68 19.58 31.52
CA SER A 192 5.46 18.87 31.15
C SER A 192 4.19 19.59 31.62
N GLY A 193 3.05 19.19 31.05
CA GLY A 193 1.74 19.70 31.42
C GLY A 193 1.40 21.09 30.88
N THR A 194 0.47 21.76 31.55
CA THR A 194 -0.01 23.10 31.16
C THR A 194 0.96 24.18 31.60
N GLN A 195 1.14 25.20 30.77
CA GLN A 195 1.95 26.37 31.12
C GLN A 195 1.37 27.09 32.34
N GLU A 196 2.18 27.26 33.39
CA GLU A 196 1.86 28.01 34.60
C GLU A 196 2.39 29.45 34.50
N GLN A 197 1.56 30.43 34.85
CA GLN A 197 1.98 31.83 34.91
C GLN A 197 2.63 32.11 36.28
N ARG A 198 3.89 32.53 36.28
CA ARG A 198 4.70 32.76 37.49
C ARG A 198 5.13 34.22 37.57
N CYS A 199 5.17 34.79 38.77
CA CYS A 199 5.62 36.15 39.00
C CYS A 199 7.10 36.17 39.45
N LEU A 200 8.00 36.64 38.58
CA LEU A 200 9.45 36.55 38.72
C LEU A 200 10.14 37.81 38.14
N SER A 201 11.37 38.11 38.51
CA SER A 201 12.21 39.12 37.82
C SER A 201 13.12 38.52 36.74
N GLY A 202 12.97 37.23 36.44
CA GLY A 202 13.81 36.49 35.52
C GLY A 202 13.06 35.39 34.77
N THR A 203 13.82 34.55 34.05
CA THR A 203 13.28 33.50 33.18
C THR A 203 13.31 32.10 33.80
N THR A 204 13.85 31.94 35.02
CA THR A 204 14.03 30.64 35.66
C THR A 204 13.48 30.65 37.09
N GLU A 205 12.88 29.53 37.47
CA GLU A 205 12.43 29.25 38.84
C GLU A 205 12.75 27.78 39.14
N PRO A 206 13.32 27.44 40.32
CA PRO A 206 13.61 26.06 40.65
C PRO A 206 12.38 25.14 40.50
N GLY A 207 12.53 24.05 39.74
CA GLY A 207 11.44 23.11 39.42
C GLY A 207 10.57 23.52 38.23
N TYR A 208 10.94 24.58 37.51
CA TYR A 208 10.24 25.06 36.31
C TYR A 208 11.21 25.44 35.19
N VAL A 209 10.78 25.26 33.95
CA VAL A 209 11.56 25.57 32.74
C VAL A 209 10.68 26.22 31.67
N SER A 210 11.30 26.90 30.71
CA SER A 210 10.57 27.51 29.59
C SER A 210 10.28 26.54 28.45
N SER A 211 11.06 25.46 28.35
CA SER A 211 10.88 24.40 27.34
C SER A 211 9.67 23.52 27.69
N THR A 212 8.97 23.02 26.68
CA THR A 212 7.76 22.20 26.85
C THR A 212 7.87 20.93 26.02
N GLY A 213 6.99 19.97 26.31
CA GLY A 213 6.84 18.76 25.53
C GLY A 213 7.56 17.55 26.10
N ASP A 214 7.96 17.63 27.37
CA ASP A 214 8.52 16.49 28.07
C ASP A 214 7.51 15.32 28.08
N CYS A 215 7.98 14.20 27.55
CA CYS A 215 7.22 12.99 27.35
C CYS A 215 7.39 11.95 28.45
N ALA A 216 8.36 12.10 29.34
CA ALA A 216 8.53 11.24 30.51
C ALA A 216 8.89 12.08 31.74
N PRO A 217 7.90 12.76 32.36
CA PRO A 217 8.11 13.75 33.43
C PRO A 217 8.80 13.25 34.69
N GLU A 218 8.89 11.94 34.88
CA GLU A 218 9.54 11.33 36.04
C GLU A 218 10.88 10.65 35.69
N ASP A 219 11.35 10.78 34.45
CA ASP A 219 12.55 10.12 33.93
C ASP A 219 13.44 11.08 33.13
N LYS A 220 14.38 11.71 33.84
CA LYS A 220 15.35 12.67 33.30
C LYS A 220 16.23 12.17 32.15
N THR A 221 16.16 10.88 31.82
CA THR A 221 16.92 10.30 30.71
C THR A 221 16.13 10.27 29.41
N ARG A 222 14.87 10.73 29.39
CA ARG A 222 14.01 10.73 28.21
C ARG A 222 13.05 11.93 28.26
N TRP A 223 13.15 12.83 27.29
CA TRP A 223 12.41 14.11 27.34
C TRP A 223 11.82 14.54 26.00
N THR A 224 12.19 13.88 24.91
CA THR A 224 11.75 14.27 23.57
C THR A 224 10.98 13.16 22.87
N ARG A 225 9.89 13.53 22.21
CA ARG A 225 9.10 12.60 21.39
C ARG A 225 9.70 12.53 19.99
N VAL A 226 9.95 11.31 19.54
CA VAL A 226 10.37 11.03 18.17
C VAL A 226 9.43 10.01 17.56
N THR A 227 8.91 10.33 16.38
CA THR A 227 8.05 9.42 15.59
C THR A 227 8.90 8.52 14.69
N TYR A 228 8.48 7.27 14.52
CA TYR A 228 9.02 6.35 13.53
C TYR A 228 7.88 5.76 12.67
N SER A 229 8.24 5.28 11.48
CA SER A 229 7.31 4.64 10.53
C SER A 229 7.68 3.17 10.26
N TRP A 230 8.85 2.75 10.74
CA TRP A 230 9.45 1.46 10.49
C TRP A 230 10.18 0.97 11.74
N ARG A 231 10.08 -0.32 12.00
CA ARG A 231 10.72 -1.01 13.12
C ARG A 231 11.46 -2.24 12.60
N ASP A 232 12.61 -2.49 13.21
CA ASP A 232 13.46 -3.67 13.04
C ASP A 232 13.79 -4.17 14.46
N ALA A 233 12.99 -5.11 14.94
CA ALA A 233 13.08 -5.58 16.32
C ALA A 233 13.89 -6.85 16.50
N ASP A 234 14.08 -7.64 15.43
CA ASP A 234 14.92 -8.83 15.45
C ASP A 234 16.36 -8.57 14.97
N GLY A 235 16.63 -7.37 14.46
CA GLY A 235 17.96 -6.83 14.17
C GLY A 235 18.58 -7.37 12.90
N ASP A 236 17.77 -7.68 11.88
CA ASP A 236 18.22 -8.28 10.63
C ASP A 236 18.34 -7.27 9.46
N ASP A 237 18.15 -5.98 9.75
CA ASP A 237 18.12 -4.86 8.80
C ASP A 237 16.97 -4.93 7.77
N ALA A 238 15.96 -5.77 7.99
CA ALA A 238 14.66 -5.72 7.31
C ALA A 238 13.61 -5.10 8.24
N TRP A 239 12.66 -4.36 7.65
CA TRP A 239 11.83 -3.44 8.41
C TRP A 239 10.35 -3.71 8.18
N VAL A 240 9.59 -3.81 9.27
CA VAL A 240 8.12 -3.84 9.21
C VAL A 240 7.56 -2.42 9.29
N SER A 241 6.49 -2.17 8.52
CA SER A 241 5.77 -0.90 8.59
C SER A 241 4.98 -0.83 9.87
N GLU A 242 5.44 0.01 10.79
CA GLU A 242 4.81 0.26 12.08
C GLU A 242 4.97 1.74 12.40
N TRP A 243 3.85 2.45 12.53
CA TRP A 243 3.89 3.84 13.01
C TRP A 243 3.83 3.87 14.53
N GLY A 244 4.76 4.60 15.15
CA GLY A 244 4.80 4.77 16.59
C GLY A 244 5.58 5.99 17.05
N GLU A 245 5.53 6.22 18.36
CA GLU A 245 6.24 7.30 19.04
C GLU A 245 7.10 6.75 20.16
N LEU A 246 8.33 7.24 20.27
CA LEU A 246 9.25 6.95 21.35
C LEU A 246 9.51 8.22 22.16
N CYS A 247 9.56 8.08 23.48
CA CYS A 247 10.11 9.09 24.36
C CYS A 247 11.58 8.76 24.63
N ILE A 248 12.52 9.61 24.22
CA ILE A 248 13.97 9.34 24.29
C ILE A 248 14.78 10.59 24.66
N ALA A 249 16.08 10.39 24.92
CA ALA A 249 17.08 11.42 25.22
C ALA A 249 17.69 12.11 23.97
N ALA A 250 17.09 11.96 22.78
CA ALA A 250 17.73 12.37 21.53
C ALA A 250 16.72 12.82 20.47
N TYR A 251 17.12 13.74 19.59
CA TYR A 251 16.28 14.22 18.48
C TYR A 251 16.32 13.31 17.24
N SER A 252 17.05 12.21 17.30
CA SER A 252 17.15 11.23 16.23
C SER A 252 16.60 9.88 16.69
N VAL A 253 15.91 9.20 15.77
CA VAL A 253 15.40 7.84 15.96
C VAL A 253 16.58 6.90 16.28
N PRO A 254 16.49 6.07 17.34
CA PRO A 254 17.56 5.14 17.72
C PRO A 254 17.63 3.93 16.77
N PRO A 255 18.72 3.12 16.81
CA PRO A 255 18.78 1.86 16.07
C PRO A 255 17.58 0.94 16.37
N GLY A 256 17.14 0.18 15.35
CA GLY A 256 15.92 -0.63 15.39
C GLY A 256 14.63 0.13 15.04
N TYR A 257 14.72 1.44 14.77
CA TYR A 257 13.60 2.24 14.31
C TYR A 257 14.05 3.17 13.17
N SER A 258 13.15 3.48 12.23
CA SER A 258 13.42 4.40 11.14
C SER A 258 12.19 5.26 10.81
N SER A 259 12.43 6.56 10.57
CA SER A 259 11.42 7.48 10.03
C SER A 259 11.48 7.60 8.50
N SER A 260 12.54 7.08 7.88
CA SER A 260 12.74 7.05 6.44
C SER A 260 12.37 5.70 5.84
N TRP A 261 12.07 5.70 4.53
CA TRP A 261 11.81 4.47 3.78
C TRP A 261 13.00 3.49 3.90
N PRO A 262 12.76 2.21 4.25
CA PRO A 262 13.81 1.23 4.49
C PRO A 262 14.38 0.67 3.19
N SER A 263 15.58 0.09 3.27
CA SER A 263 16.23 -0.62 2.17
C SER A 263 15.60 -1.99 1.90
N SER A 264 15.01 -2.62 2.91
CA SER A 264 14.40 -3.95 2.85
C SER A 264 13.10 -3.96 3.64
N ILE A 265 12.07 -4.63 3.11
CA ILE A 265 10.78 -4.78 3.80
C ILE A 265 10.74 -6.17 4.40
N ASP A 266 10.47 -6.21 5.70
CA ASP A 266 10.28 -7.43 6.45
C ASP A 266 8.78 -7.82 6.48
N CYS A 267 8.54 -9.11 6.55
CA CYS A 267 7.24 -9.71 6.74
C CYS A 267 7.02 -10.29 8.15
N ASP A 268 8.07 -10.43 8.96
CA ASP A 268 8.02 -10.93 10.35
C ASP A 268 9.11 -10.30 11.23
N ASP A 269 8.75 -9.20 11.90
CA ASP A 269 9.59 -8.41 12.80
C ASP A 269 10.03 -9.12 14.10
N THR A 270 9.86 -10.43 14.19
CA THR A 270 10.19 -11.21 15.40
C THR A 270 11.23 -12.29 15.15
N ARG A 271 11.57 -12.58 13.88
CA ARG A 271 12.46 -13.68 13.49
C ARG A 271 13.32 -13.31 12.28
N ALA A 272 14.57 -12.92 12.55
CA ALA A 272 15.59 -12.55 11.55
C ALA A 272 15.84 -13.57 10.42
N SER A 273 15.45 -14.83 10.64
CA SER A 273 15.54 -15.88 9.63
C SER A 273 14.40 -15.86 8.60
N VAL A 274 13.32 -15.12 8.83
CA VAL A 274 12.08 -15.10 8.04
C VAL A 274 11.74 -13.65 7.72
N ARG A 275 12.14 -13.18 6.54
CA ARG A 275 12.17 -11.72 6.29
C ARG A 275 11.69 -11.26 4.94
N PHE A 276 11.23 -12.17 4.08
CA PHE A 276 10.76 -11.80 2.75
C PHE A 276 9.53 -12.60 2.33
N TRP A 277 8.70 -11.96 1.50
CA TRP A 277 7.56 -12.61 0.87
C TRP A 277 8.04 -13.52 -0.26
N GLY A 278 7.66 -14.80 -0.18
CA GLY A 278 7.88 -15.79 -1.23
C GLY A 278 6.56 -16.35 -1.74
N THR A 279 6.56 -16.83 -2.98
CA THR A 279 5.43 -17.55 -3.58
C THR A 279 5.70 -19.05 -3.54
N PHE A 280 4.80 -19.80 -2.93
CA PHE A 280 4.96 -21.23 -2.72
C PHE A 280 3.69 -22.01 -3.08
N TYR A 281 3.83 -23.31 -3.28
CA TYR A 281 2.76 -24.26 -3.59
C TYR A 281 2.68 -25.30 -2.47
N PRO A 282 1.50 -25.65 -1.96
CA PRO A 282 1.35 -26.75 -1.00
C PRO A 282 1.99 -28.05 -1.49
N ASP A 283 2.83 -28.65 -0.67
CA ASP A 283 3.58 -29.89 -0.92
C ASP A 283 3.11 -30.91 0.13
N THR A 284 2.04 -31.63 -0.22
CA THR A 284 1.25 -32.43 0.74
C THR A 284 1.92 -33.77 1.07
N ASP A 285 2.62 -34.36 0.10
CA ASP A 285 3.28 -35.65 0.25
C ASP A 285 4.78 -35.52 0.57
N GLY A 286 5.38 -34.34 0.40
CA GLY A 286 6.74 -34.02 0.82
C GLY A 286 7.82 -34.44 -0.18
N ASP A 287 7.49 -34.63 -1.46
CA ASP A 287 8.48 -34.97 -2.49
C ASP A 287 9.29 -33.76 -3.00
N GLY A 288 8.88 -32.56 -2.59
CA GLY A 288 9.54 -31.31 -2.94
C GLY A 288 8.93 -30.58 -4.13
N PHE A 289 7.84 -31.07 -4.70
CA PHE A 289 7.02 -30.39 -5.70
C PHE A 289 5.63 -30.16 -5.11
N GLY A 290 5.09 -28.97 -5.34
CA GLY A 290 3.79 -28.58 -4.83
C GLY A 290 2.75 -28.55 -5.93
N SER A 291 1.49 -28.58 -5.51
CA SER A 291 0.33 -28.54 -6.39
C SER A 291 -0.68 -27.49 -5.94
N GLY A 292 -1.68 -27.20 -6.77
CA GLY A 292 -2.75 -26.26 -6.44
C GLY A 292 -2.38 -24.79 -6.67
N ALA A 293 -3.18 -23.90 -6.06
CA ALA A 293 -2.96 -22.46 -6.17
C ALA A 293 -1.72 -22.05 -5.36
N SER A 294 -0.94 -21.12 -5.90
CA SER A 294 0.19 -20.58 -5.16
C SER A 294 -0.28 -19.65 -4.03
N GLU A 295 0.49 -19.65 -2.94
CA GLU A 295 0.30 -18.84 -1.76
C GLU A 295 1.49 -17.90 -1.57
N THR A 296 1.23 -16.68 -1.11
CA THR A 296 2.27 -15.75 -0.70
C THR A 296 2.49 -15.88 0.80
N LEU A 297 3.67 -16.33 1.20
CA LEU A 297 4.03 -16.58 2.60
C LEU A 297 5.26 -15.79 2.98
N CYS A 298 5.33 -15.41 4.26
CA CYS A 298 6.53 -14.87 4.85
C CYS A 298 7.54 -16.00 5.07
N ALA A 299 8.71 -15.89 4.47
CA ALA A 299 9.71 -16.94 4.42
C ALA A 299 11.14 -16.42 4.58
N GLY A 300 12.03 -17.36 4.86
CA GLY A 300 13.46 -17.15 4.95
C GLY A 300 14.21 -17.69 3.75
N SER A 301 15.53 -17.84 3.91
CA SER A 301 16.39 -18.55 2.93
C SER A 301 15.98 -20.01 2.70
N THR A 302 15.15 -20.56 3.60
CA THR A 302 14.53 -21.87 3.46
C THR A 302 13.03 -21.71 3.23
N ARG A 303 12.49 -22.52 2.33
CA ARG A 303 11.04 -22.58 2.08
C ARG A 303 10.31 -23.06 3.35
N PRO A 304 9.08 -22.59 3.61
CA PRO A 304 8.25 -23.11 4.70
C PRO A 304 8.04 -24.64 4.59
N ALA A 305 7.95 -25.33 5.73
CA ALA A 305 7.63 -26.75 5.75
C ALA A 305 6.22 -27.00 5.19
N GLY A 306 6.05 -28.07 4.39
CA GLY A 306 4.78 -28.37 3.71
C GLY A 306 4.54 -27.55 2.43
N TYR A 307 5.57 -26.84 1.94
CA TYR A 307 5.49 -26.05 0.73
C TYR A 307 6.70 -26.27 -0.19
N SER A 308 6.46 -26.10 -1.50
CA SER A 308 7.47 -26.12 -2.55
C SER A 308 7.49 -24.80 -3.32
N THR A 309 8.63 -24.47 -3.93
CA THR A 309 8.75 -23.36 -4.88
C THR A 309 8.34 -23.76 -6.31
N SER A 310 8.07 -25.04 -6.57
CA SER A 310 7.65 -25.57 -7.88
C SER A 310 6.21 -26.06 -7.81
N GLY A 311 5.34 -25.56 -8.70
CA GLY A 311 3.92 -25.90 -8.77
C GLY A 311 3.58 -26.99 -9.80
N THR A 312 4.48 -27.95 -10.01
CA THR A 312 4.41 -28.90 -11.13
C THR A 312 3.78 -30.24 -10.77
N ASP A 313 3.52 -30.47 -9.50
CA ASP A 313 3.07 -31.75 -8.99
C ASP A 313 1.65 -32.08 -9.48
N CYS A 314 1.56 -33.25 -10.13
CA CYS A 314 0.36 -33.77 -10.75
C CYS A 314 -0.30 -34.89 -9.94
N ALA A 315 0.33 -35.38 -8.87
CA ALA A 315 -0.21 -36.39 -7.98
C ALA A 315 0.15 -36.07 -6.52
N PRO A 316 -0.53 -35.09 -5.90
CA PRO A 316 -0.14 -34.49 -4.63
C PRO A 316 -0.23 -35.35 -3.37
N ASP A 317 -0.60 -36.62 -3.54
CA ASP A 317 -0.67 -37.60 -2.47
C ASP A 317 0.29 -38.78 -2.73
N ASP A 318 1.20 -38.68 -3.73
CA ASP A 318 2.11 -39.74 -4.17
C ASP A 318 3.53 -39.24 -4.43
N THR A 319 4.41 -39.46 -3.44
CA THR A 319 5.81 -38.99 -3.43
C THR A 319 6.69 -39.53 -4.57
N LEU A 320 6.19 -40.45 -5.39
CA LEU A 320 6.89 -41.00 -6.53
C LEU A 320 6.45 -40.38 -7.87
N ARG A 321 5.49 -39.45 -7.90
CA ARG A 321 4.95 -38.86 -9.13
C ARG A 321 4.65 -37.36 -8.99
N TRP A 322 5.43 -36.53 -9.70
CA TRP A 322 5.37 -35.07 -9.54
C TRP A 322 5.46 -34.29 -10.86
N GLN A 323 5.51 -34.98 -12.00
CA GLN A 323 5.64 -34.33 -13.29
C GLN A 323 4.88 -35.05 -14.41
N ASN A 324 4.24 -34.26 -15.26
CA ASN A 324 3.53 -34.78 -16.43
C ASN A 324 4.50 -35.04 -17.58
N PHE A 325 4.56 -36.28 -18.05
CA PHE A 325 5.26 -36.66 -19.27
C PHE A 325 4.28 -37.17 -20.31
N THR A 326 4.53 -36.80 -21.56
CA THR A 326 3.80 -37.36 -22.70
C THR A 326 4.49 -38.61 -23.21
N TYR A 327 3.73 -39.66 -23.49
CA TYR A 327 4.19 -40.86 -24.19
C TYR A 327 3.66 -40.88 -25.63
N ALA A 328 4.32 -41.62 -26.52
CA ALA A 328 3.94 -41.76 -27.93
C ALA A 328 3.64 -43.21 -28.35
N TYR A 329 4.04 -44.18 -27.53
CA TYR A 329 3.82 -45.60 -27.77
C TYR A 329 3.49 -46.36 -26.47
N ARG A 330 2.82 -47.50 -26.63
CA ARG A 330 2.44 -48.43 -25.56
C ARG A 330 2.93 -49.85 -25.88
N ASP A 331 3.24 -50.62 -24.83
CA ASP A 331 3.60 -52.04 -24.83
C ASP A 331 2.87 -52.68 -23.63
N ALA A 332 1.61 -53.06 -23.83
CA ALA A 332 0.74 -53.41 -22.73
C ALA A 332 0.92 -54.83 -22.20
N ASP A 333 1.37 -55.74 -23.07
CA ASP A 333 1.56 -57.15 -22.77
C ASP A 333 3.00 -57.49 -22.40
N GLY A 334 3.94 -56.55 -22.60
CA GLY A 334 5.31 -56.62 -22.11
C GLY A 334 6.24 -57.42 -23.01
N ASP A 335 5.93 -57.54 -24.30
CA ASP A 335 6.73 -58.29 -25.27
C ASP A 335 7.82 -57.47 -25.97
N THR A 336 7.90 -56.17 -25.64
CA THR A 336 8.79 -55.14 -26.19
C THR A 336 8.41 -54.58 -27.56
N PHE A 337 7.40 -55.14 -28.24
CA PHE A 337 6.82 -54.55 -29.43
C PHE A 337 5.81 -53.47 -29.04
N THR A 338 5.73 -52.40 -29.86
CA THR A 338 4.92 -51.23 -29.48
C THR A 338 3.83 -50.91 -30.49
N VAL A 339 2.71 -50.40 -29.98
CA VAL A 339 1.69 -49.70 -30.77
C VAL A 339 1.81 -48.19 -30.66
N ALA A 340 1.50 -47.47 -31.75
CA ALA A 340 1.39 -46.03 -31.73
C ALA A 340 0.17 -45.61 -30.88
N SER A 341 0.43 -44.98 -29.74
CA SER A 341 -0.60 -44.54 -28.79
C SER A 341 -0.04 -43.39 -27.97
N SER A 342 -0.71 -42.24 -27.97
CA SER A 342 -0.21 -41.04 -27.29
C SER A 342 -1.12 -40.61 -26.15
N GLY A 343 -0.51 -40.04 -25.11
CA GLY A 343 -1.19 -39.53 -23.94
C GLY A 343 -0.22 -38.86 -22.99
N ALA A 344 -0.71 -38.49 -21.80
CA ALA A 344 0.10 -37.94 -20.72
C ALA A 344 -0.10 -38.78 -19.45
N LEU A 345 0.99 -38.98 -18.72
CA LEU A 345 0.99 -39.62 -17.41
C LEU A 345 1.67 -38.71 -16.41
N CYS A 346 1.11 -38.68 -15.20
CA CYS A 346 1.82 -38.18 -14.05
C CYS A 346 2.83 -39.25 -13.60
N ILE A 347 4.12 -38.93 -13.68
CA ILE A 347 5.21 -39.86 -13.37
C ILE A 347 6.32 -39.15 -12.59
N GLY A 348 7.22 -39.95 -12.01
CA GLY A 348 8.47 -39.47 -11.46
C GLY A 348 9.54 -39.33 -12.55
N THR A 349 10.69 -39.96 -12.37
CA THR A 349 11.85 -39.83 -13.29
C THR A 349 11.81 -40.71 -14.54
N SER A 350 10.94 -41.73 -14.58
CA SER A 350 10.90 -42.71 -15.67
C SER A 350 9.48 -43.17 -15.97
N PHE A 351 9.24 -43.56 -17.23
CA PHE A 351 7.96 -44.15 -17.62
C PHE A 351 7.73 -45.46 -16.86
N PRO A 352 6.49 -45.71 -16.38
CA PRO A 352 6.08 -47.04 -15.97
C PRO A 352 6.25 -48.06 -17.10
N ALA A 353 6.33 -49.34 -16.75
CA ALA A 353 6.31 -50.42 -17.73
C ALA A 353 5.11 -50.27 -18.67
N GLY A 354 5.37 -50.49 -19.95
CA GLY A 354 4.39 -50.41 -21.02
C GLY A 354 4.12 -49.03 -21.61
N TYR A 355 4.88 -48.00 -21.25
CA TYR A 355 4.84 -46.69 -21.88
C TYR A 355 6.23 -46.26 -22.34
N THR A 356 6.32 -45.69 -23.54
CA THR A 356 7.60 -45.21 -24.08
C THR A 356 7.41 -44.09 -25.11
N ASN A 357 8.48 -43.35 -25.37
CA ASN A 357 8.56 -42.37 -26.45
C ASN A 357 9.32 -42.89 -27.68
N THR A 358 9.80 -44.14 -27.62
CA THR A 358 10.54 -44.77 -28.68
C THR A 358 9.79 -46.00 -29.16
N ALA A 359 9.43 -46.03 -30.44
CA ALA A 359 8.86 -47.22 -31.06
C ALA A 359 9.87 -48.37 -31.06
N HIS A 360 9.42 -49.57 -30.75
CA HIS A 360 10.19 -50.80 -30.87
C HIS A 360 9.38 -51.79 -31.70
N GLY A 361 9.62 -51.82 -33.02
CA GLY A 361 8.75 -52.55 -33.94
C GLY A 361 7.30 -52.05 -33.95
N ASN A 362 6.45 -52.71 -34.74
CA ASN A 362 5.02 -52.44 -34.78
C ASN A 362 4.32 -53.69 -34.28
N ASP A 363 3.74 -53.60 -33.09
CA ASP A 363 2.85 -54.63 -32.57
C ASP A 363 1.47 -54.50 -33.25
N CYS A 364 0.88 -55.63 -33.62
CA CYS A 364 -0.46 -55.68 -34.19
C CYS A 364 -1.53 -56.15 -33.19
N ASP A 365 -1.15 -56.64 -32.01
CA ASP A 365 -2.04 -57.01 -30.91
C ASP A 365 -1.41 -56.72 -29.54
N ASP A 366 -1.53 -55.45 -29.10
CA ASP A 366 -1.08 -54.89 -27.79
C ASP A 366 -1.86 -55.46 -26.59
N SER A 367 -2.28 -56.71 -26.66
CA SER A 367 -2.93 -57.44 -25.58
C SER A 367 -2.40 -58.87 -25.43
N SER A 368 -1.50 -59.31 -26.31
CA SER A 368 -1.00 -60.68 -26.38
C SER A 368 0.47 -60.74 -26.79
N ALA A 369 1.34 -60.92 -25.80
CA ALA A 369 2.80 -61.00 -25.98
C ALA A 369 3.32 -62.09 -26.94
N ASP A 370 2.47 -63.08 -27.27
CA ASP A 370 2.80 -64.14 -28.22
C ASP A 370 2.54 -63.72 -29.69
N VAL A 371 1.86 -62.59 -29.95
CA VAL A 371 1.30 -62.25 -31.26
C VAL A 371 1.59 -60.77 -31.61
N TYR A 372 2.72 -60.52 -32.26
CA TYR A 372 3.21 -59.15 -32.50
C TYR A 372 3.49 -58.80 -33.95
N GLN A 373 3.58 -59.79 -34.84
CA GLN A 373 4.06 -59.58 -36.21
C GLN A 373 2.92 -59.59 -37.23
N SER A 374 2.76 -58.47 -37.94
CA SER A 374 1.91 -58.39 -39.13
C SER A 374 2.57 -59.08 -40.33
N LEU A 375 1.93 -60.15 -40.83
CA LEU A 375 2.34 -60.88 -42.02
C LEU A 375 1.28 -60.78 -43.12
N GLN A 376 1.73 -60.74 -44.37
CA GLN A 376 0.87 -60.86 -45.55
C GLN A 376 0.87 -62.31 -46.03
N GLY A 377 -0.31 -62.91 -46.18
CA GLY A 377 -0.48 -64.29 -46.63
C GLY A 377 -1.50 -64.41 -47.75
N TYR A 378 -1.22 -65.28 -48.70
CA TYR A 378 -2.10 -65.65 -49.81
C TYR A 378 -2.69 -67.02 -49.53
N LEU A 379 -3.95 -67.26 -49.89
CA LEU A 379 -4.60 -68.56 -49.70
C LEU A 379 -3.90 -69.62 -50.56
N ASP A 380 -3.52 -70.73 -49.93
CA ASP A 380 -2.80 -71.86 -50.54
C ASP A 380 -3.69 -73.10 -50.37
N GLU A 381 -4.60 -73.34 -51.33
CA GLU A 381 -5.63 -74.38 -51.20
C GLU A 381 -5.10 -75.81 -51.46
N ASP A 382 -4.02 -75.94 -52.23
CA ASP A 382 -3.43 -77.23 -52.61
C ASP A 382 -2.11 -77.56 -51.88
N ALA A 383 -1.62 -76.62 -51.04
CA ALA A 383 -0.49 -76.77 -50.13
C ALA A 383 0.87 -76.99 -50.82
N ASP A 384 1.09 -76.36 -51.98
CA ASP A 384 2.40 -76.36 -52.66
C ASP A 384 3.38 -75.27 -52.18
N GLY A 385 2.90 -74.36 -51.32
CA GLY A 385 3.69 -73.28 -50.74
C GLY A 385 3.69 -71.99 -51.55
N VAL A 386 2.86 -71.87 -52.59
CA VAL A 386 2.56 -70.64 -53.32
C VAL A 386 1.06 -70.43 -53.30
N GLY A 387 0.62 -69.29 -52.78
CA GLY A 387 -0.81 -68.97 -52.71
C GLY A 387 -1.27 -68.12 -53.88
N ALA A 388 -2.58 -67.98 -54.00
CA ALA A 388 -3.24 -67.20 -55.04
C ALA A 388 -4.13 -66.09 -54.45
N GLY A 389 -4.51 -65.16 -55.32
CA GLY A 389 -5.46 -64.09 -55.00
C GLY A 389 -4.85 -62.89 -54.27
N THR A 390 -5.69 -62.15 -53.54
CA THR A 390 -5.27 -60.97 -52.78
C THR A 390 -4.68 -61.37 -51.44
N ALA A 391 -3.55 -60.76 -51.07
CA ALA A 391 -2.96 -60.96 -49.76
C ALA A 391 -3.94 -60.54 -48.64
N SER A 392 -4.03 -61.37 -47.61
CA SER A 392 -4.67 -61.06 -46.34
C SER A 392 -3.61 -60.71 -45.30
N THR A 393 -3.90 -59.73 -44.44
CA THR A 393 -3.04 -59.36 -43.32
C THR A 393 -3.40 -60.21 -42.10
N PHE A 394 -2.41 -60.84 -41.48
CA PHE A 394 -2.56 -61.59 -40.24
C PHE A 394 -1.65 -61.02 -39.17
N CYS A 395 -2.16 -60.89 -37.95
CA CYS A 395 -1.35 -60.66 -36.77
C CYS A 395 -0.95 -62.02 -36.17
N THR A 396 0.34 -62.29 -36.05
CA THR A 396 0.86 -63.64 -35.75
C THR A 396 2.15 -63.58 -34.92
N SER A 397 2.59 -64.73 -34.40
CA SER A 397 3.89 -64.92 -33.75
C SER A 397 5.08 -65.05 -34.74
N GLY A 398 4.92 -64.55 -35.97
CA GLY A 398 5.93 -64.64 -37.05
C GLY A 398 5.80 -65.83 -38.01
N SER A 399 4.70 -66.57 -37.96
CA SER A 399 4.36 -67.60 -38.95
C SER A 399 2.95 -67.39 -39.49
N LEU A 400 2.76 -67.55 -40.80
CA LEU A 400 1.43 -67.48 -41.40
C LEU A 400 0.53 -68.63 -40.89
N PRO A 401 -0.79 -68.40 -40.74
CA PRO A 401 -1.72 -69.47 -40.42
C PRO A 401 -1.68 -70.59 -41.47
N THR A 402 -1.98 -71.82 -41.05
CA THR A 402 -2.08 -72.96 -41.96
C THR A 402 -3.02 -72.67 -43.13
N GLY A 403 -2.65 -73.10 -44.34
CA GLY A 403 -3.39 -72.81 -45.58
C GLY A 403 -3.06 -71.45 -46.20
N HIS A 404 -1.99 -70.78 -45.75
CA HIS A 404 -1.51 -69.55 -46.37
C HIS A 404 -0.02 -69.60 -46.68
N ALA A 405 0.36 -69.04 -47.83
CA ALA A 405 1.73 -68.90 -48.30
C ALA A 405 2.15 -67.43 -48.35
N SER A 406 3.46 -67.16 -48.26
CA SER A 406 4.02 -65.80 -48.35
C SER A 406 4.19 -65.29 -49.78
N LYS A 407 4.07 -66.18 -50.78
CA LYS A 407 4.12 -65.87 -52.21
C LYS A 407 2.71 -65.93 -52.80
N GLY A 408 2.37 -64.98 -53.65
CA GLY A 408 1.03 -64.80 -54.23
C GLY A 408 0.96 -65.01 -55.74
N THR A 409 1.84 -65.85 -56.29
CA THR A 409 2.03 -65.99 -57.75
C THR A 409 1.37 -67.23 -58.33
N ASP A 410 0.62 -67.97 -57.53
CA ASP A 410 0.02 -69.21 -57.98
C ASP A 410 -1.07 -68.95 -59.02
N CYS A 411 -0.90 -69.60 -60.16
CA CYS A 411 -1.76 -69.51 -61.33
C CYS A 411 -2.73 -70.69 -61.45
N ALA A 412 -2.60 -71.74 -60.64
CA ALA A 412 -3.53 -72.86 -60.56
C ALA A 412 -3.81 -73.24 -59.08
N PRO A 413 -4.68 -72.46 -58.38
CA PRO A 413 -4.94 -72.53 -56.93
C PRO A 413 -5.35 -73.88 -56.33
N THR A 414 -5.57 -74.89 -57.15
CA THR A 414 -6.14 -76.19 -56.76
C THR A 414 -5.32 -77.36 -57.32
N ASP A 415 -4.14 -77.10 -57.87
CA ASP A 415 -3.25 -78.07 -58.49
C ASP A 415 -1.77 -77.81 -58.13
N ALA A 416 -1.33 -78.49 -57.06
CA ALA A 416 0.02 -78.39 -56.49
C ALA A 416 1.18 -78.71 -57.45
N SER A 417 0.89 -79.22 -58.67
CA SER A 417 1.90 -79.42 -59.70
C SER A 417 2.21 -78.18 -60.53
N ARG A 418 1.41 -77.10 -60.38
CA ARG A 418 1.47 -75.89 -61.21
C ARG A 418 1.28 -74.62 -60.38
N TRP A 419 2.36 -73.88 -60.14
CA TRP A 419 2.36 -72.73 -59.21
C TRP A 419 3.01 -71.46 -59.76
N GLN A 420 3.52 -71.51 -60.98
CA GLN A 420 4.11 -70.34 -61.63
C GLN A 420 3.78 -70.27 -63.11
N SER A 421 3.65 -69.06 -63.62
CA SER A 421 3.54 -68.81 -65.05
C SER A 421 4.93 -68.74 -65.67
N LEU A 422 5.31 -69.77 -66.43
CA LEU A 422 6.53 -69.75 -67.24
C LEU A 422 6.20 -69.32 -68.67
N SER A 423 6.98 -68.37 -69.18
CA SER A 423 6.87 -67.92 -70.56
C SER A 423 7.62 -68.86 -71.51
N PHE A 424 7.02 -69.16 -72.65
CA PHE A 424 7.66 -69.88 -73.77
C PHE A 424 7.89 -68.93 -74.95
N GLN A 425 8.82 -69.29 -75.84
CA GLN A 425 9.17 -68.53 -77.04
C GLN A 425 9.15 -69.40 -78.31
N TYR A 426 9.02 -70.72 -78.14
CA TYR A 426 9.02 -71.70 -79.20
C TYR A 426 8.07 -72.86 -78.86
N VAL A 427 7.55 -73.51 -79.90
CA VAL A 427 6.66 -74.69 -79.81
C VAL A 427 7.16 -75.76 -80.79
N ASP A 428 7.07 -77.02 -80.40
CA ASP A 428 7.32 -78.25 -81.19
C ASP A 428 6.00 -79.04 -81.25
N ALA A 429 5.05 -78.58 -82.06
CA ALA A 429 3.67 -79.06 -81.94
C ALA A 429 3.46 -80.49 -82.44
N ASP A 430 4.31 -80.99 -83.32
CA ASP A 430 4.26 -82.36 -83.84
C ASP A 430 5.21 -83.35 -83.14
N GLY A 431 6.11 -82.86 -82.29
CA GLY A 431 6.99 -83.65 -81.43
C GLY A 431 8.21 -84.24 -82.13
N ASP A 432 8.62 -83.69 -83.28
CA ASP A 432 9.81 -84.14 -84.02
C ASP A 432 11.13 -83.65 -83.41
N GLY A 433 11.05 -82.75 -82.41
CA GLY A 433 12.20 -82.15 -81.74
C GLY A 433 12.69 -80.85 -82.37
N ARG A 434 12.00 -80.34 -83.39
CA ARG A 434 12.21 -79.03 -84.00
C ARG A 434 11.14 -78.06 -83.57
N THR A 435 11.45 -76.78 -83.65
CA THR A 435 10.55 -75.76 -83.10
C THR A 435 10.30 -74.61 -84.07
N VAL A 436 9.12 -74.02 -83.96
CA VAL A 436 8.77 -72.72 -84.56
C VAL A 436 8.70 -71.60 -83.52
N PRO A 437 8.98 -70.33 -83.89
CA PRO A 437 8.79 -69.19 -83.00
C PRO A 437 7.31 -68.99 -82.62
N ALA A 438 6.99 -69.05 -81.34
CA ALA A 438 5.66 -68.81 -80.79
C ALA A 438 5.77 -68.38 -79.32
N SER A 439 5.13 -67.29 -78.91
CA SER A 439 5.26 -66.77 -77.55
C SER A 439 3.95 -66.82 -76.76
N GLY A 440 4.09 -67.05 -75.46
CA GLY A 440 2.98 -67.10 -74.52
C GLY A 440 3.48 -67.44 -73.13
N ALA A 441 2.56 -67.69 -72.21
CA ALA A 441 2.86 -68.18 -70.87
C ALA A 441 1.89 -69.29 -70.50
N LEU A 442 2.40 -70.29 -69.78
CA LEU A 442 1.61 -71.40 -69.28
C LEU A 442 1.80 -71.49 -67.77
N CYS A 443 0.71 -71.76 -67.06
CA CYS A 443 0.78 -72.14 -65.67
C CYS A 443 1.39 -73.55 -65.55
N THR A 444 2.54 -73.66 -64.90
CA THR A 444 3.31 -74.90 -64.79
C THR A 444 4.09 -74.95 -63.46
N GLY A 445 4.70 -76.10 -63.18
CA GLY A 445 5.64 -76.26 -62.08
C GLY A 445 7.01 -75.67 -62.41
N SER A 446 8.10 -76.38 -62.12
CA SER A 446 9.46 -75.87 -62.32
C SER A 446 9.92 -75.78 -63.79
N THR A 447 9.23 -76.45 -64.71
CA THR A 447 9.65 -76.56 -66.12
C THR A 447 8.46 -76.38 -67.06
N LEU A 448 8.71 -75.90 -68.29
CA LEU A 448 7.70 -75.94 -69.35
C LEU A 448 7.47 -77.40 -69.78
N PRO A 449 6.21 -77.87 -69.89
CA PRO A 449 5.91 -79.15 -70.48
C PRO A 449 6.04 -79.09 -72.01
N ALA A 450 6.31 -80.22 -72.65
CA ALA A 450 6.16 -80.35 -74.10
C ALA A 450 4.71 -79.98 -74.50
N PRO A 451 4.49 -79.28 -75.63
CA PRO A 451 5.46 -78.95 -76.69
C PRO A 451 6.20 -77.59 -76.52
N TYR A 452 6.16 -76.96 -75.35
CA TYR A 452 6.66 -75.58 -75.18
C TYR A 452 8.13 -75.50 -74.78
N ALA A 453 8.87 -74.56 -75.38
CA ALA A 453 10.28 -74.32 -75.09
C ALA A 453 10.63 -72.83 -74.96
N THR A 454 11.65 -72.53 -74.17
CA THR A 454 12.23 -71.16 -74.07
C THR A 454 13.31 -70.89 -75.10
N LYS A 455 13.85 -71.94 -75.72
CA LYS A 455 14.93 -71.88 -76.70
C LYS A 455 14.53 -72.68 -77.95
N ALA A 456 14.90 -72.16 -79.11
CA ALA A 456 14.73 -72.86 -80.37
C ALA A 456 15.60 -74.12 -80.39
N THR A 457 15.05 -75.21 -80.91
CA THR A 457 15.80 -76.41 -81.30
C THR A 457 15.50 -76.67 -82.76
N GLY A 458 16.51 -76.62 -83.64
CA GLY A 458 16.28 -76.63 -85.09
C GLY A 458 15.42 -75.45 -85.58
N ASN A 459 15.10 -75.46 -86.88
CA ASN A 459 14.03 -74.65 -87.45
C ASN A 459 13.06 -75.64 -88.10
N ASP A 460 11.79 -75.54 -87.76
CA ASP A 460 10.74 -76.32 -88.41
C ASP A 460 10.02 -75.46 -89.47
N CYS A 461 9.74 -76.04 -90.62
CA CYS A 461 9.03 -75.40 -91.71
C CYS A 461 7.54 -75.73 -91.74
N ASP A 462 7.12 -76.82 -91.10
CA ASP A 462 5.72 -77.27 -90.98
C ASP A 462 5.51 -78.02 -89.64
N ASP A 463 5.38 -77.24 -88.56
CA ASP A 463 5.18 -77.68 -87.15
C ASP A 463 3.90 -78.51 -86.89
N ALA A 464 3.16 -78.86 -87.94
CA ALA A 464 2.00 -79.73 -87.88
C ALA A 464 2.30 -81.13 -88.45
N ASN A 465 3.49 -81.37 -89.00
CA ASN A 465 3.86 -82.59 -89.69
C ASN A 465 5.32 -83.01 -89.41
N PRO A 466 5.54 -84.06 -88.60
CA PRO A 466 6.88 -84.40 -88.10
C PRO A 466 7.82 -84.96 -89.17
N ALA A 467 7.32 -85.13 -90.40
CA ALA A 467 8.12 -85.50 -91.56
C ALA A 467 8.70 -84.28 -92.30
N LEU A 468 8.19 -83.06 -92.11
CA LEU A 468 8.54 -81.91 -92.94
C LEU A 468 9.11 -80.77 -92.10
N PHE A 469 10.44 -80.74 -91.99
CA PHE A 469 11.10 -79.88 -91.00
C PHE A 469 12.26 -79.05 -91.56
N LEU A 470 12.62 -79.22 -92.83
CA LEU A 470 13.76 -78.57 -93.46
C LEU A 470 13.32 -77.69 -94.64
N TRP A 471 13.54 -76.38 -94.50
CA TRP A 471 13.47 -75.46 -95.64
C TRP A 471 14.59 -75.76 -96.64
N ARG A 472 14.22 -76.23 -97.83
CA ARG A 472 15.16 -76.45 -98.94
C ARG A 472 14.86 -75.52 -100.09
N VAL A 473 15.92 -74.93 -100.64
CA VAL A 473 15.88 -74.14 -101.87
C VAL A 473 16.17 -75.07 -103.04
N LEU A 474 15.21 -75.20 -103.96
CA LEU A 474 15.29 -76.11 -105.10
C LEU A 474 15.00 -75.37 -106.41
N TYR A 475 15.50 -75.93 -107.51
CA TYR A 475 15.27 -75.48 -108.87
C TYR A 475 14.48 -76.56 -109.61
N PRO A 476 13.38 -76.25 -110.32
CA PRO A 476 12.76 -77.20 -111.24
C PRO A 476 13.79 -77.78 -112.22
N ASP A 477 13.80 -79.09 -112.38
CA ASP A 477 14.71 -79.88 -113.22
C ASP A 477 13.83 -80.82 -114.04
N LYS A 478 13.38 -80.34 -115.19
CA LYS A 478 12.38 -81.01 -116.02
C LYS A 478 12.98 -82.15 -116.82
N ASP A 479 14.25 -82.06 -117.19
CA ASP A 479 14.92 -83.08 -118.00
C ASP A 479 15.65 -84.14 -117.16
N GLY A 480 15.79 -83.92 -115.85
CA GLY A 480 16.26 -84.87 -114.86
C GLY A 480 17.78 -85.05 -114.86
N ASP A 481 18.54 -84.11 -115.41
CA ASP A 481 19.98 -84.23 -115.51
C ASP A 481 20.74 -83.83 -114.22
N GLY A 482 20.02 -83.29 -113.23
CA GLY A 482 20.54 -82.89 -111.94
C GLY A 482 20.91 -81.41 -111.81
N VAL A 483 20.60 -80.55 -112.79
CA VAL A 483 20.73 -79.08 -112.70
C VAL A 483 19.43 -78.44 -113.16
N GLY A 484 18.85 -77.54 -112.37
CA GLY A 484 17.55 -76.93 -112.66
C GLY A 484 17.59 -75.47 -113.13
N VAL A 485 16.44 -74.96 -113.56
CA VAL A 485 16.27 -73.59 -114.06
C VAL A 485 15.62 -72.65 -113.02
N PRO A 486 15.92 -71.33 -113.01
CA PRO A 486 15.14 -70.35 -112.26
C PRO A 486 13.68 -70.20 -112.75
N PRO A 487 12.74 -69.76 -111.89
CA PRO A 487 12.93 -69.33 -110.51
C PRO A 487 13.07 -70.50 -109.54
N ARG A 488 13.89 -70.30 -108.50
CA ARG A 488 13.97 -71.25 -107.37
C ARG A 488 12.67 -71.27 -106.58
N VAL A 489 12.31 -72.44 -106.07
CA VAL A 489 11.24 -72.64 -105.09
C VAL A 489 11.84 -72.93 -103.72
N VAL A 490 11.12 -72.57 -102.66
CA VAL A 490 11.46 -72.96 -101.29
C VAL A 490 10.36 -73.91 -100.84
N LEU A 491 10.74 -75.16 -100.59
CA LEU A 491 9.81 -76.19 -100.12
C LEU A 491 10.20 -76.61 -98.70
N CYS A 492 9.18 -76.95 -97.93
CA CYS A 492 9.34 -77.61 -96.65
C CYS A 492 9.42 -79.11 -96.89
N LEU A 493 10.55 -79.73 -96.56
CA LEU A 493 10.88 -81.12 -96.90
C LEU A 493 11.56 -81.82 -95.73
N ASP A 494 11.71 -83.14 -95.83
CA ASP A 494 12.50 -83.96 -94.89
C ASP A 494 14.02 -83.82 -95.12
N ASP A 495 14.82 -84.62 -94.41
CA ASP A 495 16.26 -84.81 -94.67
C ASP A 495 16.55 -85.81 -95.82
N GLY A 496 15.52 -86.32 -96.47
CA GLY A 496 15.56 -87.27 -97.58
C GLY A 496 16.08 -86.70 -98.91
N PRO A 497 16.05 -87.51 -99.98
CA PRO A 497 16.51 -87.11 -101.30
C PRO A 497 15.63 -86.00 -101.89
N VAL A 498 16.20 -85.21 -102.80
CA VAL A 498 15.46 -84.16 -103.50
C VAL A 498 14.26 -84.77 -104.24
N PRO A 499 13.04 -84.19 -104.13
CA PRO A 499 11.87 -84.69 -104.84
C PRO A 499 12.12 -84.78 -106.35
N PRO A 500 11.60 -85.80 -107.06
CA PRO A 500 11.72 -85.90 -108.51
C PRO A 500 11.23 -84.62 -109.21
N GLY A 501 11.96 -84.19 -110.25
CA GLY A 501 11.67 -82.96 -110.99
C GLY A 501 12.28 -81.69 -110.38
N TYR A 502 13.15 -81.83 -109.38
CA TYR A 502 13.86 -80.73 -108.75
C TYR A 502 15.36 -81.04 -108.55
N SER A 503 16.19 -80.00 -108.56
CA SER A 503 17.61 -80.05 -108.24
C SER A 503 18.00 -79.00 -107.18
N ILE A 504 19.05 -79.28 -106.40
CA ILE A 504 19.71 -78.30 -105.52
C ILE A 504 20.69 -77.39 -106.29
N TYR A 505 21.07 -77.78 -107.49
CA TYR A 505 21.92 -77.02 -108.38
C TYR A 505 21.04 -76.24 -109.35
N GLY A 506 21.30 -74.95 -109.53
CA GLY A 506 20.59 -74.11 -110.49
C GLY A 506 21.47 -73.75 -111.70
N PHE A 507 20.87 -72.99 -112.62
CA PHE A 507 21.47 -72.47 -113.86
C PHE A 507 21.56 -73.46 -115.02
N ASP A 508 20.47 -74.16 -115.32
CA ASP A 508 20.28 -74.80 -116.61
C ASP A 508 19.73 -73.79 -117.66
N PRO A 509 20.49 -73.44 -118.71
CA PRO A 509 20.01 -72.57 -119.79
C PRO A 509 19.02 -73.25 -120.74
N ASP A 510 18.93 -74.58 -120.77
CA ASP A 510 17.98 -75.37 -121.56
C ASP A 510 17.50 -76.61 -120.79
N ASP A 511 16.60 -76.39 -119.84
CA ASP A 511 15.93 -77.38 -118.98
C ASP A 511 14.89 -78.23 -119.75
N SER A 512 15.23 -78.62 -120.96
CA SER A 512 14.43 -79.51 -121.80
C SER A 512 15.24 -80.61 -122.47
N THR A 513 16.58 -80.59 -122.34
CA THR A 513 17.48 -81.51 -123.04
C THR A 513 18.64 -82.00 -122.13
N PRO A 514 18.64 -83.28 -121.71
CA PRO A 514 19.62 -83.77 -120.74
C PRO A 514 21.07 -83.60 -121.20
N GLY A 515 21.92 -83.02 -120.34
CA GLY A 515 23.36 -82.94 -120.54
C GLY A 515 23.86 -81.66 -121.24
N VAL A 516 23.00 -80.69 -121.53
CA VAL A 516 23.38 -79.36 -122.04
C VAL A 516 23.73 -78.44 -120.87
N LYS A 517 24.88 -78.70 -120.26
CA LYS A 517 25.42 -77.89 -119.15
C LYS A 517 26.50 -76.96 -119.69
N ASP A 518 26.45 -75.68 -119.34
CA ASP A 518 27.61 -74.81 -119.54
C ASP A 518 28.78 -75.34 -118.70
N PRO A 519 30.03 -75.37 -119.19
CA PRO A 519 31.17 -75.83 -118.40
C PRO A 519 31.29 -74.98 -117.12
N PRO A 520 31.65 -75.59 -115.98
CA PRO A 520 31.68 -74.89 -114.71
C PRO A 520 32.57 -73.65 -114.82
N ARG A 521 32.00 -72.47 -114.53
CA ARG A 521 32.83 -71.30 -114.24
C ARG A 521 33.69 -71.66 -113.04
N SER A 522 35.01 -71.70 -113.22
CA SER A 522 35.95 -71.83 -112.13
C SER A 522 35.61 -70.82 -111.02
N PRO A 523 35.54 -71.25 -109.76
CA PRO A 523 35.14 -70.37 -108.66
C PRO A 523 36.22 -69.30 -108.42
N SER A 524 35.75 -68.07 -108.22
CA SER A 524 36.49 -66.98 -107.59
C SER A 524 36.01 -66.80 -106.16
#